data_AF-A0A9E3XVC8-F1
#
_entry.id   AF-A0A9E3XVC8-F1
#
_cell.length_a   1.000
_cell.length_b   1.000
_cell.length_c   1.000
_cell.angle_alpha   90.00
_cell.angle_beta   90.00
_cell.angle_gamma   90.00
#
_symmetry.space_group_name_H-M   'P 1'
#
loop_
_entity.id
_entity.type
_entity.pdbx_description
1 polymer ?
#
loop_
_entity_poly.entity_id
_entity_poly.type
_entity_poly.pdbx_seq_one_letter_code
_entity_poly.pdbx_strand_id
1 'polypeptide(L)' 'MSPTPDTAPPSGYAEALAELDGILGQLERSDVDVDVLAANVQRAAVLIAFCRERIGNARLQIEQVVAGLDEDD' A
#
# COMPACT_ATOMS: atom_id res chain seq x y z
N MET A 1 -14.14 2.83 22.45
CA MET A 1 -13.00 2.11 21.85
C MET A 1 -12.42 3.03 20.79
N SER A 2 -11.22 3.54 21.03
CA SER A 2 -10.51 4.40 20.07
C SER A 2 -10.06 3.55 18.89
N PRO A 3 -10.20 4.00 17.63
CA PRO A 3 -9.68 3.26 16.49
C PRO A 3 -8.15 3.25 16.59
N THR A 4 -7.56 2.06 16.63
CA THR A 4 -6.12 1.86 16.49
C THR A 4 -5.69 2.33 15.08
N PRO A 5 -4.54 3.02 14.95
CA PRO A 5 -4.10 3.62 13.68
C PRO A 5 -3.89 2.59 12.54
N ASP A 6 -3.76 1.30 12.88
CA ASP A 6 -3.57 0.17 11.97
C ASP A 6 -4.74 -0.12 11.00
N THR A 7 -5.85 0.62 11.09
CA THR A 7 -6.99 0.47 10.16
C THR A 7 -7.11 1.63 9.16
N ALA A 8 -6.41 2.75 9.38
CA ALA A 8 -6.48 3.89 8.46
C ALA A 8 -5.74 3.58 7.15
N PRO A 9 -6.21 4.12 6.00
CA PRO A 9 -5.48 4.05 4.75
C PRO A 9 -4.19 4.88 4.83
N PRO A 10 -3.08 4.44 4.20
CA PRO A 10 -1.83 5.19 4.19
C PRO A 10 -1.99 6.55 3.49
N SER A 11 -1.29 7.57 3.96
CA SER A 11 -1.28 8.90 3.33
C SER A 11 -0.59 8.89 1.96
N GLY A 12 0.29 7.92 1.71
CA GLY A 12 1.05 7.83 0.47
C GLY A 12 1.69 6.47 0.22
N TYR A 13 2.23 6.31 -0.99
CA TYR A 13 2.90 5.08 -1.42
C TYR A 13 4.11 4.74 -0.53
N ALA A 14 4.90 5.74 -0.15
CA ALA A 14 6.07 5.54 0.72
C ALA A 14 5.69 5.06 2.12
N GLU A 15 4.60 5.57 2.69
CA GLU A 15 4.09 5.12 3.99
C GLU A 15 3.54 3.70 3.91
N ALA A 16 2.79 3.37 2.85
CA ALA A 16 2.29 2.02 2.60
C ALA A 16 3.44 0.99 2.47
N LEU A 17 4.54 1.38 1.83
CA LEU A 17 5.75 0.54 1.74
C LEU A 17 6.43 0.36 3.08
N ALA A 18 6.63 1.44 3.85
CA ALA A 18 7.25 1.36 5.17
C ALA A 18 6.45 0.44 6.12
N GLU A 19 5.12 0.49 6.02
CA GLU A 19 4.24 -0.38 6.79
C GLU A 19 4.35 -1.85 6.34
N LEU A 20 4.41 -2.11 5.02
CA LEU A 20 4.63 -3.46 4.48
C LEU A 20 5.96 -4.06 4.95
N ASP A 21 7.05 -3.29 4.98
CA ASP A 21 8.34 -3.74 5.50
C ASP A 21 8.25 -4.09 6.99
N GLY A 22 7.51 -3.29 7.77
CA GLY A 22 7.22 -3.57 9.17
C GLY A 22 6.45 -4.88 9.35
N ILE A 23 5.41 -5.10 8.56
CA ILE A 23 4.63 -6.35 8.57
C ILE A 23 5.52 -7.53 8.21
N LEU A 24 6.33 -7.43 7.16
CA LEU A 24 7.25 -8.49 6.75
C LEU A 24 8.20 -8.88 7.88
N GLY A 25 8.81 -7.90 8.55
CA GLY A 25 9.65 -8.13 9.71
C GLY A 25 8.92 -8.80 10.87
N GLN A 26 7.61 -8.56 11.03
CA GLN A 26 6.81 -9.29 12.03
C GLN A 26 6.56 -10.74 11.62
N LEU A 27 6.27 -11.01 10.34
CA LEU A 27 5.98 -12.35 9.84
C LEU A 27 7.19 -13.29 9.89
N GLU A 28 8.40 -12.75 9.84
CA GLU A 28 9.64 -13.52 9.92
C GLU A 28 9.99 -13.98 11.35
N ARG A 29 9.28 -13.46 12.37
CA ARG A 29 9.49 -13.85 13.77
C ARG A 29 8.91 -15.24 14.04
N SER A 30 9.70 -16.06 14.72
CA SER A 30 9.38 -17.47 14.97
C SER A 30 8.36 -17.69 16.09
N ASP A 31 8.05 -16.67 16.88
CA ASP A 31 7.23 -16.70 18.09
C ASP A 31 5.91 -15.94 17.95
N VAL A 32 5.49 -15.62 16.73
CA VAL A 32 4.25 -14.89 16.46
C VAL A 32 3.04 -15.82 16.51
N ASP A 33 2.01 -15.37 17.24
CA ASP A 33 0.71 -16.04 17.32
C ASP A 33 0.00 -16.07 15.95
N VAL A 34 -0.70 -17.18 15.67
CA VAL A 34 -1.37 -17.39 14.37
C VAL A 34 -2.45 -16.35 14.07
N ASP A 35 -3.14 -15.83 15.08
CA ASP A 35 -4.16 -14.79 14.89
C ASP A 35 -3.50 -13.45 14.51
N VAL A 36 -2.34 -13.15 15.09
CA VAL A 36 -1.53 -11.98 14.71
C VAL A 36 -1.00 -12.14 13.29
N LEU A 37 -0.56 -13.34 12.92
CA LEU A 37 -0.11 -13.65 11.57
C LEU A 37 -1.23 -13.40 10.55
N ALA A 38 -2.44 -13.87 10.83
CA ALA A 38 -3.60 -13.67 9.97
C ALA A 38 -3.95 -12.18 9.82
N ALA A 39 -3.96 -11.42 10.92
CA ALA A 39 -4.21 -9.98 10.90
C ALA A 39 -3.17 -9.23 10.06
N ASN A 40 -1.88 -9.56 10.23
CA ASN A 40 -0.77 -8.98 9.47
C ASN A 40 -0.87 -9.26 7.97
N VAL A 41 -1.21 -10.49 7.58
CA VAL A 41 -1.43 -10.84 6.16
C VAL A 41 -2.63 -10.08 5.57
N GLN A 42 -3.73 -9.96 6.32
CA GLN A 42 -4.89 -9.19 5.88
C GLN A 42 -4.54 -7.71 5.67
N ARG A 43 -3.78 -7.12 6.59
CA ARG A 43 -3.32 -5.73 6.47
C ARG A 43 -2.39 -5.55 5.26
N ALA A 44 -1.43 -6.45 5.07
CA ALA A 44 -0.55 -6.43 3.90
C ALA A 44 -1.33 -6.49 2.57
N ALA A 45 -2.38 -7.30 2.49
CA ALA A 45 -3.22 -7.38 1.30
C ALA A 45 -3.90 -6.04 0.98
N VAL A 46 -4.38 -5.32 2.00
CA VAL A 46 -4.96 -3.98 1.85
C VAL A 46 -3.92 -2.98 1.35
N LEU A 47 -2.72 -2.98 1.93
CA LEU A 47 -1.62 -2.09 1.52
C LEU A 47 -1.19 -2.34 0.08
N ILE A 48 -1.08 -3.61 -0.33
CA ILE A 48 -0.74 -3.99 -1.71
C ILE A 48 -1.81 -3.50 -2.69
N ALA A 49 -3.09 -3.63 -2.34
CA ALA A 49 -4.18 -3.13 -3.17
C ALA A 49 -4.09 -1.61 -3.36
N PHE A 50 -3.88 -0.86 -2.27
CA PHE A 50 -3.67 0.58 -2.28
C PHE A 50 -2.46 0.99 -3.16
N CYS A 51 -1.32 0.30 -3.01
CA CYS A 51 -0.14 0.54 -3.82
C CYS A 51 -0.40 0.34 -5.32
N ARG A 52 -1.11 -0.72 -5.69
CA ARG A 52 -1.46 -1.01 -7.09
C ARG A 52 -2.37 0.07 -7.68
N GLU A 53 -3.37 0.51 -6.93
CA GLU A 53 -4.27 1.58 -7.34
C GLU A 53 -3.51 2.88 -7.61
N ARG A 54 -2.61 3.28 -6.69
CA ARG A 54 -1.77 4.48 -6.87
C ARG A 54 -0.87 4.39 -8.10
N ILE A 55 -0.25 3.23 -8.34
CA ILE A 55 0.58 3.03 -9.53
C ILE A 55 -0.28 3.13 -10.80
N GLY A 56 -1.47 2.54 -10.80
CA GLY A 56 -2.42 2.65 -11.92
C GLY A 56 -2.79 4.10 -12.21
N ASN A 57 -3.18 4.86 -11.18
CA ASN A 57 -3.53 6.26 -11.32
C ASN A 57 -2.35 7.12 -11.82
N ALA A 58 -1.14 6.87 -11.31
CA ALA A 58 0.05 7.58 -11.76
C ALA A 58 0.36 7.30 -13.23
N ARG A 59 0.22 6.05 -13.70
CA ARG A 59 0.38 5.68 -15.12
C ARG A 59 -0.63 6.43 -16.00
N LEU A 60 -1.89 6.45 -15.59
CA LEU A 60 -2.97 7.10 -16.33
C LEU A 60 -2.73 8.61 -16.44
N GLN A 61 -2.25 9.26 -15.37
CA GLN A 61 -1.86 10.67 -15.40
C GLN A 61 -0.69 10.93 -16.35
N ILE A 62 0.32 10.07 -16.38
CA ILE A 62 1.45 10.18 -17.31
C ILE A 62 0.97 10.06 -18.76
N GLU A 63 0.11 9.07 -19.05
CA GLU A 63 -0.47 8.88 -20.38
C GLU A 63 -1.25 10.10 -20.87
N GLN A 64 -2.04 10.74 -19.99
CA GLN A 64 -2.76 11.97 -20.31
C GLN A 64 -1.83 13.14 -20.62
N VAL A 65 -0.76 13.30 -19.85
CA VAL A 65 0.23 14.37 -20.07
C VAL A 65 0.95 14.16 -21.41
N VAL A 66 1.35 12.93 -21.72
CA VAL A 66 2.03 12.61 -22.99
C VAL A 66 1.09 12.85 -24.17
N ALA A 67 -0.15 12.39 -24.10
CA ALA A 67 -1.13 12.60 -25.17
C ALA A 67 -1.38 14.09 -25.46
N GLY A 68 -1.46 14.93 -24.42
CA GLY A 68 -1.63 16.37 -24.61
C GLY A 68 -0.43 17.07 -25.24
N LEU A 69 0.79 16.54 -25.06
CA LEU A 69 1.98 17.07 -25.73
C LEU A 69 2.01 16.74 -27.23
N ASP A 70 1.47 15.59 -27.63
CA ASP A 70 1.38 15.16 -29.03
C ASP A 70 0.27 15.91 -29.81
N GLU A 71 -0.71 16.50 -29.12
CA GLU A 71 -1.81 17.29 -29.73
C GLU A 71 -1.43 18.75 -30.02
N ASP A 72 -0.35 19.25 -29.40
CA ASP A 72 0.14 20.63 -29.51
C ASP A 72 1.23 20.82 -30.61
N ASP A 73 1.63 19.75 -31.33
CA ASP A 73 2.52 19.74 -32.53
C ASP A 73 1.73 19.64 -33.84
#